data_AF-H5UYN9-F1
#
_entry.id   AF-H5UYN9-F1
#
_cell.length_a   1.000
_cell.length_b   1.000
_cell.length_c   1.000
_cell.angle_alpha   90.00
_cell.angle_beta   90.00
_cell.angle_gamma   90.00
#
_symmetry.space_group_name_H-M   'P 1'
#
loop_
_entity.id
_entity.type
_entity.pdbx_description
1 polymer ?
#
loop_
_entity_poly.entity_id
_entity_poly.type
_entity_poly.pdbx_seq_one_letter_code
_entity_poly.pdbx_strand_id
1 'polypeptide(L)' 'MQFAGESNVMSVQNFDFIAFSFARMQLRGRDVNLDNITGNMNATSKKWFQNRYNFYLSEFKDQSVKA' A
#
# COMPACT_ATOMS: atom_id res chain seq x y z
N MET A 1 -24.12 -6.27 20.48
CA MET A 1 -23.82 -6.44 19.04
C MET A 1 -22.61 -5.56 18.75
N GLN A 2 -21.46 -6.15 18.41
CA GLN A 2 -20.27 -5.40 18.03
C GLN A 2 -20.34 -5.05 16.55
N PHE A 3 -20.07 -3.78 16.22
CA PHE A 3 -20.06 -3.23 14.88
C PHE A 3 -18.93 -3.85 14.06
N ALA A 4 -19.22 -4.96 13.38
CA ALA A 4 -18.30 -5.65 12.47
C ALA A 4 -17.94 -4.85 11.19
N GLY A 5 -18.31 -3.56 11.12
CA GLY A 5 -18.05 -2.66 10.00
C GLY A 5 -16.88 -1.70 10.19
N GLU A 6 -16.56 -1.29 11.41
CA GLU A 6 -15.50 -0.30 11.67
C GLU A 6 -14.09 -0.90 11.50
N SER A 7 -13.90 -2.15 11.93
CA SER A 7 -12.60 -2.84 11.79
C SER A 7 -12.19 -3.07 10.34
N ASN A 8 -13.15 -3.29 9.44
CA ASN A 8 -12.87 -3.50 8.02
C ASN A 8 -12.47 -2.19 7.32
N VAL A 9 -13.22 -1.10 7.53
CA VAL A 9 -12.89 0.22 6.95
C VAL A 9 -11.55 0.74 7.49
N MET A 10 -11.31 0.61 8.80
CA MET A 10 -10.03 0.97 9.41
C MET A 10 -8.88 0.11 8.87
N SER A 11 -9.12 -1.16 8.54
CA SER A 11 -8.11 -2.02 7.91
C SER A 11 -7.78 -1.58 6.48
N VAL A 12 -8.78 -1.24 5.66
CA VAL A 12 -8.56 -0.81 4.27
C VAL A 12 -7.80 0.51 4.21
N GLN A 13 -8.19 1.48 5.05
CA GLN A 13 -7.48 2.75 5.16
C GLN A 13 -6.05 2.57 5.67
N ASN A 14 -5.84 1.67 6.63
CA ASN A 14 -4.50 1.35 7.11
C ASN A 14 -3.65 0.70 6.00
N PHE A 15 -4.20 -0.22 5.21
CA PHE A 15 -3.48 -0.83 4.09
C PHE A 15 -3.15 0.17 2.98
N ASP A 16 -4.05 1.11 2.69
CA ASP A 16 -3.81 2.19 1.72
C ASP A 16 -2.64 3.08 2.15
N PHE A 17 -2.65 3.52 3.42
CA PHE A 17 -1.58 4.32 4.00
C PHE A 17 -0.23 3.59 3.99
N ILE A 18 -0.24 2.28 4.28
CA ILE A 18 0.96 1.44 4.24
C ILE A 18 1.48 1.34 2.79
N ALA A 19 0.61 1.12 1.81
CA ALA A 19 0.99 1.04 0.40
C ALA A 19 1.62 2.36 -0.10
N PHE A 20 1.01 3.49 0.24
CA PHE A 20 1.54 4.83 -0.05
C PHE A 20 2.92 5.04 0.57
N SER A 21 3.04 4.75 1.86
CA SER A 21 4.27 4.97 2.63
C SER A 21 5.44 4.16 2.06
N PHE A 22 5.21 2.88 1.76
CA PHE A 22 6.23 2.03 1.16
C PHE A 22 6.60 2.47 -0.26
N ALA A 23 5.63 2.86 -1.10
CA ALA A 23 5.93 3.34 -2.44
C ALA A 23 6.83 4.59 -2.38
N ARG A 24 6.57 5.48 -1.42
CA ARG A 24 7.41 6.66 -1.16
C ARG A 24 8.79 6.27 -0.62
N MET A 25 8.91 5.21 0.18
CA MET A 25 10.21 4.70 0.63
C MET A 25 11.05 4.21 -0.55
N GLN A 26 10.45 3.45 -1.47
CA GLN A 26 11.13 2.95 -2.67
C GLN A 26 11.60 4.09 -3.58
N LEU A 27 10.78 5.14 -3.75
CA LEU A 27 11.19 6.33 -4.50
C LEU A 27 12.43 7.02 -3.89
N ARG A 28 12.55 6.99 -2.56
CA ARG A 28 13.71 7.55 -1.83
C ARG A 28 14.93 6.62 -1.82
N GLY A 29 14.93 5.55 -2.63
CA GLY A 29 16.04 4.62 -2.77
C GLY A 29 16.15 3.58 -1.65
N ARG A 30 15.11 3.41 -0.82
CA ARG A 30 15.09 2.31 0.16
C ARG A 30 14.56 1.04 -0.48
N ASP A 31 15.19 -0.09 -0.17
CA ASP A 31 14.67 -1.40 -0.54
C ASP A 31 13.37 -1.68 0.22
N VAL A 32 12.35 -2.14 -0.51
CA VAL A 32 11.04 -2.48 0.04
C VAL A 32 10.73 -3.92 -0.31
N ASN A 33 10.79 -4.79 0.69
CA ASN A 33 10.44 -6.20 0.53
C ASN A 33 8.92 -6.39 0.66
N LEU A 34 8.24 -6.40 -0.49
CA LEU A 34 6.79 -6.59 -0.58
C LEU A 34 6.32 -7.96 -0.08
N ASP A 35 7.14 -9.02 -0.19
CA ASP A 35 6.75 -10.34 0.29
C ASP A 35 6.74 -10.40 1.83
N ASN A 36 7.65 -9.69 2.50
CA ASN A 36 7.60 -9.56 3.96
C ASN A 36 6.38 -8.74 4.41
N ILE A 37 6.05 -7.67 3.69
CA ILE A 37 4.90 -6.80 4.01
C ILE A 37 3.57 -7.54 3.80
N THR A 38 3.48 -8.36 2.76
CA THR A 38 2.27 -9.09 2.39
C THR A 38 2.21 -10.51 2.96
N GLY A 39 3.20 -10.94 3.75
CA GLY A 39 3.33 -12.32 4.24
C GLY A 39 2.16 -12.82 5.08
N ASN A 40 1.49 -11.90 5.80
CA ASN A 40 0.29 -12.22 6.60
C ASN A 40 -1.03 -11.89 5.89
N MET A 41 -0.97 -11.40 4.65
CA MET A 41 -2.18 -11.03 3.90
C MET A 41 -2.74 -12.23 3.15
N ASN A 42 -4.08 -12.34 3.10
CA ASN A 42 -4.73 -13.26 2.18
C ASN A 42 -4.52 -12.81 0.71
N ALA A 43 -4.80 -13.70 -0.25
CA ALA A 43 -4.55 -13.45 -1.67
C ALA A 43 -5.26 -12.18 -2.20
N THR A 44 -6.49 -11.93 -1.75
CA THR A 44 -7.28 -10.76 -2.16
C THR A 44 -6.66 -9.46 -1.66
N SER A 45 -6.30 -9.41 -0.37
CA SER A 45 -5.64 -8.26 0.25
C SER A 45 -4.24 -8.04 -0.33
N LYS A 46 -3.48 -9.10 -0.59
CA LYS A 46 -2.16 -9.03 -1.25
C LYS A 46 -2.27 -8.41 -2.64
N LYS A 47 -3.23 -8.86 -3.46
CA LYS A 47 -3.46 -8.32 -4.80
C LYS A 47 -3.90 -6.86 -4.76
N TRP A 48 -4.79 -6.51 -3.83
CA TRP A 48 -5.23 -5.13 -3.64
C TRP A 48 -4.06 -4.21 -3.24
N PHE A 49 -3.24 -4.65 -2.28
CA PHE A 49 -2.07 -3.92 -1.81
C PHE A 49 -1.05 -3.70 -2.94
N GLN A 50 -0.73 -4.74 -3.72
CA GLN A 50 0.17 -4.63 -4.87
C GLN A 50 -0.32 -3.64 -5.92
N ASN A 51 -1.62 -3.65 -6.23
CA ASN A 51 -2.20 -2.68 -7.16
C ASN A 51 -2.06 -1.25 -6.66
N ARG A 52 -2.37 -0.99 -5.37
CA ARG A 52 -2.22 0.33 -4.77
C ARG A 52 -0.77 0.79 -4.70
N TYR A 53 0.13 -0.10 -4.33
CA TYR A 53 1.56 0.15 -4.30
C TYR A 53 2.08 0.61 -5.67
N ASN A 54 1.75 -0.14 -6.74
CA ASN A 54 2.14 0.19 -8.10
C ASN A 54 1.50 1.50 -8.59
N PHE A 55 0.25 1.77 -8.21
CA PHE A 55 -0.41 3.04 -8.50
C PHE A 55 0.40 4.22 -7.92
N TYR A 56 0.75 4.17 -6.62
CA TYR A 56 1.54 5.24 -6.00
C TYR A 56 2.93 5.40 -6.59
N LEU A 57 3.61 4.30 -6.96
CA LEU A 57 4.90 4.39 -7.65
C LEU A 57 4.77 5.13 -9.00
N SER A 58 3.71 4.89 -9.76
CA SER A 58 3.45 5.59 -11.02
C SER A 58 3.12 7.06 -10.78
N GLU A 59 2.27 7.37 -9.80
CA GLU A 59 1.93 8.75 -9.42
C GLU A 59 3.17 9.55 -9.00
N PHE A 60 4.03 8.96 -8.17
CA PHE A 60 5.26 9.63 -7.74
C PHE A 60 6.25 9.83 -8.88
N LYS A 61 6.34 8.88 -9.83
CA LYS A 61 7.17 9.04 -11.02
C LYS A 61 6.66 10.18 -11.89
N ASP A 62 5.35 10.27 -12.15
CA ASP A 62 4.77 11.38 -12.92
C ASP A 62 5.00 12.73 -12.22
N GLN A 63 4.79 12.78 -10.89
CA GLN A 63 5.08 13.99 -10.11
C GLN A 63 6.56 14.38 -10.12
N SER A 64 7.50 13.43 -10.15
CA SER A 64 8.93 13.71 -10.26
C SER A 64 9.35 14.23 -11.64
N VAL A 65 8.57 13.95 -12.69
CA VAL A 65 8.81 14.43 -14.07
C VAL A 65 8.24 15.84 -14.28
N LYS A 66 7.27 16.25 -13.46
CA LYS A 66 6.63 17.58 -13.51
C LYS A 66 7.26 18.63 -12.59
N ALA A 67 8.27 18.26 -11.80
CA ALA A 67 8.92 19.14 -10.81
C ALA A 67 10.20 19.80 -11.33
#